data_AF-A0A945F5E0-F1
#
_entry.id   AF-A0A945F5E0-F1
#
_cell.length_a   1.000
_cell.length_b   1.000
_cell.length_c   1.000
_cell.angle_alpha   90.00
_cell.angle_beta   90.00
_cell.angle_gamma   90.00
#
_symmetry.space_group_name_H-M   'P 1'
#
loop_
_entity.id
_entity.type
_entity.pdbx_description
1 polymer ?
#
loop_
_entity_poly.entity_id
_entity_poly.type
_entity_poly.pdbx_seq_one_letter_code
_entity_poly.pdbx_strand_id
1 'polypeptide(L)' 'SQIYFVEEPAKTVAAIQFSGWANDEKIDRYQRQLKLALDMENISYSNKFYFFGYNPPYEFFNRKNEVIVELN' A
#
# COMPACT_ATOMS: atom_id res chain seq x y z
N SER A 1 -19.88 -14.29 16.82
CA SER A 1 -18.76 -14.55 15.90
C SER A 1 -18.50 -13.29 15.08
N GLN A 2 -17.24 -12.82 14.97
CA GLN A 2 -16.87 -11.56 14.28
C GLN A 2 -16.12 -11.78 12.95
N ILE A 3 -16.30 -12.94 12.32
CA ILE A 3 -15.67 -13.26 11.03
C ILE A 3 -16.75 -13.18 9.95
N TYR A 4 -16.49 -12.38 8.93
CA TYR A 4 -17.36 -12.20 7.78
C TYR A 4 -16.54 -12.41 6.51
N PHE A 5 -17.14 -13.04 5.52
CA PHE A 5 -16.58 -13.12 4.18
C PHE A 5 -17.11 -11.96 3.36
N VAL A 6 -16.21 -11.31 2.62
CA VAL A 6 -16.53 -10.18 1.75
C VAL A 6 -16.01 -10.52 0.36
N GLU A 7 -16.84 -10.32 -0.64
CA GLU A 7 -16.43 -10.40 -2.04
C GLU A 7 -15.88 -9.03 -2.47
N GLU A 8 -14.60 -8.99 -2.82
CA GLU A 8 -13.95 -7.78 -3.34
C GLU A 8 -13.89 -7.86 -4.87
N PRO A 9 -14.44 -6.87 -5.61
CA PRO A 9 -14.39 -6.86 -7.06
C PRO A 9 -12.97 -6.60 -7.56
N ALA A 10 -12.72 -6.92 -8.84
CA ALA A 10 -11.45 -6.61 -9.49
C ALA A 10 -11.23 -5.09 -9.54
N LYS A 11 -10.01 -4.65 -9.19
CA LYS A 11 -9.62 -3.24 -9.09
C LYS A 11 -8.23 -3.05 -9.67
N THR A 12 -8.01 -1.89 -10.29
CA THR A 12 -6.67 -1.46 -10.70
C THR A 12 -6.09 -0.59 -9.61
N VAL A 13 -4.86 -0.88 -9.18
CA VAL A 13 -4.20 -0.15 -8.09
C VAL A 13 -2.82 0.32 -8.54
N ALA A 14 -2.40 1.48 -8.06
CA ALA A 14 -1.00 1.87 -8.08
C ALA A 14 -0.35 1.42 -6.77
N ALA A 15 0.90 0.96 -6.85
CA ALA A 15 1.65 0.43 -5.73
C ALA A 15 3.05 1.05 -5.67
N ILE A 16 3.51 1.38 -4.46
CA ILE A 16 4.92 1.70 -4.18
C ILE A 16 5.49 0.70 -3.18
N GLN A 17 6.64 0.11 -3.54
CA GLN A 17 7.32 -0.87 -2.68
C GLN A 17 8.39 -0.19 -1.82
N PHE A 18 8.56 -0.68 -0.59
CA PHE A 18 9.68 -0.31 0.26
C PHE A 18 10.19 -1.44 1.15
N SER A 19 11.45 -1.33 1.56
CA SER A 19 12.15 -2.33 2.36
C SER A 19 12.28 -1.95 3.85
N GLY A 20 12.63 -2.95 4.66
CA GLY A 20 12.84 -2.83 6.10
C GLY A 20 11.56 -2.90 6.92
N TRP A 21 11.64 -2.53 8.19
CA TRP A 21 10.48 -2.51 9.09
C TRP A 21 9.50 -1.41 8.71
N ALA A 22 8.23 -1.76 8.61
CA ALA A 22 7.14 -0.80 8.48
C ALA A 22 6.78 -0.22 9.85
N ASN A 23 6.60 1.09 9.87
CA ASN A 23 6.06 1.86 10.98
C ASN A 23 5.23 3.01 10.37
N ASP A 24 4.41 3.66 11.19
CA ASP A 24 3.48 4.69 10.71
C ASP A 24 4.21 5.79 9.94
N GLU A 25 5.35 6.25 10.44
CA GLU A 25 6.14 7.31 9.78
C GLU A 25 6.62 6.91 8.37
N LYS A 26 7.09 5.67 8.19
CA LYS A 26 7.51 5.18 6.86
C LYS A 26 6.30 4.98 5.96
N ILE A 27 5.22 4.41 6.47
CA ILE A 27 3.99 4.21 5.69
C ILE A 27 3.51 5.56 5.16
N ASP A 28 3.41 6.56 6.04
CA ASP A 28 3.04 7.93 5.69
C ASP A 28 3.98 8.56 4.66
N ARG A 29 5.29 8.32 4.80
CA ARG A 29 6.30 8.80 3.84
C ARG A 29 6.07 8.20 2.45
N TYR A 30 5.88 6.90 2.35
CA TYR A 30 5.68 6.22 1.06
C TYR A 30 4.30 6.53 0.48
N GLN A 31 3.27 6.72 1.30
CA GLN A 31 1.96 7.21 0.87
C GLN A 31 2.07 8.60 0.22
N ARG A 32 2.79 9.55 0.85
CA ARG A 32 3.02 10.88 0.24
C ARG A 32 3.81 10.80 -1.06
N GLN A 33 4.82 9.92 -1.13
CA GLN A 33 5.60 9.72 -2.36
C GLN A 33 4.74 9.17 -3.50
N LEU A 34 3.91 8.17 -3.22
CA LEU A 34 2.97 7.61 -4.19
C LEU A 34 1.99 8.67 -4.69
N LYS A 35 1.44 9.46 -3.76
CA LYS A 35 0.55 10.58 -4.08
C LYS A 35 1.21 11.57 -5.05
N LEU A 36 2.41 12.04 -4.70
CA LEU A 36 3.17 12.99 -5.53
C LEU A 36 3.47 12.42 -6.92
N ALA A 37 3.85 11.14 -7.00
CA ALA A 37 4.13 10.49 -8.28
C ALA A 37 2.86 10.43 -9.17
N LEU A 38 1.71 10.08 -8.59
CA LEU A 38 0.45 10.04 -9.32
C LEU A 38 -0.01 11.45 -9.75
N ASP A 39 0.14 12.44 -8.88
CA ASP A 39 -0.17 13.84 -9.18
C ASP A 39 0.72 14.38 -10.33
N MET A 40 2.01 14.01 -10.34
CA MET A 40 2.96 14.38 -11.41
C MET A 40 2.60 13.77 -12.76
N GLU A 41 2.13 12.53 -12.76
CA GLU A 41 1.68 11.82 -13.98
C GLU A 41 0.22 12.13 -14.35
N ASN A 42 -0.45 13.00 -13.57
CA ASN A 42 -1.87 13.36 -13.73
C ASN A 42 -2.79 12.13 -13.76
N ILE A 43 -2.45 11.10 -12.96
CA ILE A 43 -3.23 9.87 -12.79
C ILE A 43 -4.23 10.10 -11.65
N SER A 44 -5.51 9.82 -11.91
CA SER A 44 -6.55 9.94 -10.89
C SER A 44 -6.60 8.71 -9.99
N TYR A 45 -6.69 8.93 -8.69
CA TYR A 45 -6.74 7.88 -7.67
C TYR A 45 -7.78 8.20 -6.59
N SER A 46 -8.23 7.16 -5.90
CA SER A 46 -9.09 7.27 -4.73
C SER A 46 -8.32 7.80 -3.51
N ASN A 47 -9.00 8.30 -2.48
CA ASN A 47 -8.33 8.71 -1.24
C ASN A 47 -8.14 7.56 -0.23
N LYS A 48 -8.32 6.31 -0.65
CA LYS A 48 -8.24 5.14 0.23
C LYS A 48 -6.95 4.36 -0.03
N PHE A 49 -5.98 4.58 0.83
CA PHE A 49 -4.70 3.87 0.81
C PHE A 49 -4.77 2.59 1.64
N TYR A 50 -4.04 1.57 1.19
CA TYR A 50 -3.85 0.33 1.93
C TYR A 50 -2.36 0.04 2.09
N PHE A 51 -2.02 -0.56 3.22
CA PHE A 51 -0.67 -1.03 3.51
C PHE A 51 -0.64 -2.56 3.50
N PHE A 52 0.19 -3.13 2.65
CA PHE A 52 0.41 -4.56 2.57
C PHE A 52 1.82 -4.91 3.05
N GLY A 53 1.90 -5.47 4.25
CA GLY A 53 3.12 -6.02 4.84
C GLY A 53 3.20 -7.51 4.55
N TYR A 54 3.93 -7.90 3.51
CA TYR A 54 4.22 -9.30 3.24
C TYR A 54 5.52 -9.63 3.95
N ASN A 55 5.43 -10.35 5.08
CA ASN A 55 6.45 -11.30 5.57
C ASN A 55 6.08 -11.90 6.94
N PRO A 56 6.48 -13.15 7.22
CA PRO A 56 6.40 -13.74 8.55
C PRO A 56 7.34 -13.03 9.55
N PRO A 57 7.05 -13.10 10.87
CA PRO A 57 7.75 -12.32 11.90
C PRO A 57 9.26 -12.57 11.99
N TYR A 58 9.78 -13.68 11.45
CA TYR A 58 11.18 -14.11 11.60
C TYR A 58 12.09 -13.74 10.41
N GLU A 59 11.58 -13.14 9.33
CA GLU A 59 12.40 -12.64 8.22
C GLU A 59 12.78 -11.18 8.41
N PHE A 60 14.06 -10.94 8.75
CA PHE A 60 14.63 -9.62 9.01
C PHE A 60 15.17 -8.92 7.75
N PHE A 61 15.59 -9.70 6.75
CA PHE A 61 16.18 -9.21 5.49
C PHE A 61 15.20 -9.42 4.34
N ASN A 62 15.23 -8.57 3.32
CA ASN A 62 14.35 -8.60 2.13
C ASN A 62 12.84 -8.48 2.39
N ARG A 63 12.43 -7.77 3.45
CA ARG A 63 11.01 -7.45 3.67
C ARG A 63 10.41 -6.67 2.51
N LYS A 64 9.32 -7.18 1.95
CA LYS A 64 8.54 -6.54 0.90
C LYS A 64 7.30 -5.91 1.51
N ASN A 65 7.34 -4.58 1.65
CA ASN A 65 6.16 -3.82 2.03
C ASN A 65 5.67 -3.01 0.85
N GLU A 66 4.35 -2.83 0.74
CA GLU A 66 3.72 -2.05 -0.31
C GLU A 66 2.70 -1.09 0.29
N VAL A 67 2.65 0.14 -0.22
CA VAL A 67 1.50 1.03 -0.06
C VAL A 67 0.80 1.09 -1.41
N ILE A 68 -0.52 0.87 -1.41
CA ILE A 68 -1.33 0.87 -2.62
C ILE A 68 -2.47 1.87 -2.53
N VAL A 69 -2.94 2.32 -3.68
CA VAL A 69 -4.15 3.13 -3.83
C VAL A 69 -4.91 2.70 -5.07
N GLU A 70 -6.23 2.63 -4.97
CA GLU A 70 -7.10 2.31 -6.09
C GLU A 70 -7.14 3.47 -7.09
N LEU A 71 -7.02 3.15 -8.38
CA LEU A 71 -7.11 4.09 -9.49
C LEU A 71 -8.56 4.25 -9.93
N ASN A 72 -8.91 5.45 -10.38
CA ASN A 72 -10.26 5.78 -10.87
C ASN A 72 -10.39 5.55 -12.38
#